data_AF-A0A7S0DTF7-F1
#
_entry.id   AF-A0A7S0DTF7-F1
#
_cell.length_a   1.000
_cell.length_b   1.000
_cell.length_c   1.000
_cell.angle_alpha   90.00
_cell.angle_beta   90.00
_cell.angle_gamma   90.00
#
_symmetry.space_group_name_H-M   'P 1'
#
loop_
_entity.id
_entity.type
_entity.pdbx_description
1 polymer ?
#
loop_
_entity_poly.entity_id
_entity_poly.type
_entity_poly.pdbx_seq_one_letter_code
_entity_poly.pdbx_strand_id
1 'polypeptide(L)'
;FFRWKMRVVLAAARTSAQRLGTRRAFGGLASQQNIDGLSNDLLISLSMNHNNDGRTQAELVANLARNNLLKSDFLIETMTSVDRLHFLLPDQEGMYEDKPRNIGSNATITSPHMHAIALQALFGDGDIPMGSLALDIGCGSGYLTVCMASILAERDGVAYGIDHARDLVQSSRRNAERSHPYLVKADALHFFQGDGFLGLEEKAPFRYIHVGAAVEDIPTALIDQLAPDGRLLIPVGPEGSDQDLLCIKKDTQGNTTKEKIMSVVFSRMHIEPPDTEEAKRIQLEEKVKQLYNEAESLTKEIRNWQAKFKEEHSSRP
;
A
#
# COMPACT_ATOMS: atom_id res chain seq x y z
N PHE A 1 -29.04 -7.40 -18.22
CA PHE A 1 -27.81 -7.32 -19.05
C PHE A 1 -26.53 -7.21 -18.22
N PHE A 2 -26.43 -6.29 -17.25
CA PHE A 2 -25.26 -6.12 -16.36
C PHE A 2 -24.93 -7.36 -15.50
N ARG A 3 -25.93 -7.96 -14.84
CA ARG A 3 -25.77 -9.21 -14.05
C ARG A 3 -25.32 -10.44 -14.86
N TRP A 4 -25.57 -10.45 -16.16
CA TRP A 4 -25.15 -11.55 -17.05
C TRP A 4 -23.70 -11.39 -17.50
N LYS A 5 -23.28 -10.17 -17.87
CA LYS A 5 -21.86 -9.86 -18.13
C LYS A 5 -20.99 -10.11 -16.89
N MET A 6 -21.45 -9.74 -15.70
CA MET A 6 -20.75 -10.01 -14.44
C MET A 6 -20.57 -11.51 -14.17
N ARG A 7 -21.59 -12.33 -14.45
CA ARG A 7 -21.51 -13.79 -14.34
C ARG A 7 -20.53 -14.41 -15.34
N VAL A 8 -20.44 -13.88 -16.56
CA VAL A 8 -19.48 -14.33 -17.58
C VAL A 8 -18.04 -13.95 -17.19
N VAL A 9 -17.83 -12.74 -16.65
CA VAL A 9 -16.51 -12.31 -16.13
C VAL A 9 -16.10 -13.13 -14.91
N LEU A 10 -17.01 -13.41 -13.98
CA LEU A 10 -16.76 -14.27 -12.81
C LEU A 10 -16.43 -15.72 -13.21
N ALA A 11 -17.11 -16.25 -14.23
CA ALA A 11 -16.81 -17.59 -14.77
C ALA A 11 -15.44 -17.61 -15.47
N ALA A 12 -15.10 -16.57 -16.22
CA ALA A 12 -13.80 -16.45 -16.86
C ALA A 12 -12.65 -16.31 -15.85
N ALA A 13 -12.83 -15.49 -14.81
CA ALA A 13 -11.86 -15.30 -13.73
C ALA A 13 -11.58 -16.61 -12.96
N ARG A 14 -12.64 -17.37 -12.61
CA ARG A 14 -12.50 -18.70 -11.99
C ARG A 14 -11.79 -19.70 -12.90
N THR A 15 -12.09 -19.68 -14.19
CA THR A 15 -11.48 -20.60 -15.16
C THR A 15 -10.01 -20.27 -15.42
N SER A 16 -9.65 -18.98 -15.46
CA SER A 16 -8.26 -18.52 -15.60
C SER A 16 -7.43 -18.82 -14.36
N ALA A 17 -7.97 -18.57 -13.16
CA ALA A 17 -7.32 -18.92 -11.89
C ALA A 17 -7.08 -20.44 -11.77
N GLN A 18 -8.02 -21.28 -12.21
CA GLN A 18 -7.86 -22.73 -12.24
C GLN A 18 -6.81 -23.22 -13.25
N ARG A 19 -6.65 -22.53 -14.40
CA ARG A 19 -5.66 -22.89 -15.43
C ARG A 19 -4.22 -22.49 -15.08
N LEU A 20 -4.03 -21.45 -14.27
CA LEU A 20 -2.71 -20.93 -13.89
C LEU A 20 -1.99 -21.75 -12.81
N GLY A 21 -2.62 -22.79 -12.28
CA GLY A 21 -1.96 -23.75 -11.41
C GLY A 21 -1.05 -24.71 -12.17
N THR A 22 0.10 -24.23 -12.66
CA THR A 22 1.38 -24.97 -12.68
C THR A 22 2.54 -24.09 -13.15
N ARG A 23 3.53 -24.00 -12.24
CA ARG A 23 4.97 -23.71 -12.42
C ARG A 23 5.45 -22.25 -12.44
N ARG A 24 5.99 -21.87 -11.28
CA ARG A 24 7.04 -20.87 -10.98
C ARG A 24 6.65 -19.40 -11.12
N ALA A 25 6.02 -18.85 -10.07
CA ALA A 25 6.25 -17.47 -9.61
C ALA A 25 5.61 -17.20 -8.23
N PHE A 26 5.76 -18.09 -7.25
CA PHE A 26 5.34 -17.78 -5.87
C PHE A 26 6.29 -18.44 -4.88
N GLY A 27 7.28 -17.69 -4.41
CA GLY A 27 7.92 -17.98 -3.14
C GLY A 27 6.93 -17.64 -2.03
N GLY A 28 6.22 -18.66 -1.55
CA GLY A 28 5.43 -18.66 -0.32
C GLY A 28 4.24 -17.70 -0.26
N LEU A 29 3.07 -18.12 -0.76
CA LEU A 29 1.76 -17.83 -0.13
C LEU A 29 0.54 -18.39 -0.89
N ALA A 30 0.67 -18.87 -2.13
CA ALA A 30 -0.46 -19.46 -2.84
C ALA A 30 -0.11 -20.84 -3.42
N SER A 31 -0.39 -21.89 -2.65
CA SER A 31 -0.66 -23.21 -3.22
C SER A 31 -2.09 -23.22 -3.78
N GLN A 32 -2.35 -24.10 -4.74
CA GLN A 32 -3.63 -24.29 -5.46
C GLN A 32 -4.86 -24.53 -4.54
N GLN A 33 -4.66 -24.66 -3.23
CA GLN A 33 -5.69 -24.90 -2.21
C GLN A 33 -6.30 -23.61 -1.62
N ASN A 34 -5.80 -22.41 -1.94
CA ASN A 34 -6.16 -21.17 -1.21
C ASN A 34 -7.10 -20.18 -1.94
N ILE A 35 -7.64 -20.54 -3.11
CA ILE A 35 -8.55 -19.66 -3.86
C ILE A 35 -10.02 -19.72 -3.40
N ASP A 36 -10.41 -20.78 -2.68
CA ASP A 36 -11.82 -21.00 -2.28
C ASP A 36 -12.27 -20.12 -1.09
N GLY A 37 -11.34 -19.41 -0.45
CA GLY A 37 -11.60 -18.52 0.69
C GLY A 37 -11.57 -17.02 0.39
N LEU A 38 -11.14 -16.61 -0.81
CA LEU A 38 -11.02 -15.20 -1.18
C LEU A 38 -12.38 -14.64 -1.58
N SER A 39 -12.69 -13.41 -1.14
CA SER A 39 -13.88 -12.71 -1.60
C SER A 39 -13.86 -12.49 -3.13
N ASN A 40 -15.04 -12.44 -3.75
CA ASN A 40 -15.13 -12.23 -5.21
C ASN A 40 -14.47 -10.91 -5.64
N ASP A 41 -14.53 -9.86 -4.81
CA ASP A 41 -13.89 -8.58 -5.10
C ASP A 41 -12.37 -8.70 -5.09
N LEU A 42 -11.81 -9.49 -4.17
CA LEU A 42 -10.38 -9.76 -4.11
C LEU A 42 -9.92 -10.64 -5.28
N LEU A 43 -10.70 -11.65 -5.67
CA LEU A 43 -10.45 -12.43 -6.89
C LEU A 43 -10.48 -11.56 -8.15
N ILE A 44 -11.39 -10.60 -8.21
CA ILE A 44 -11.47 -9.63 -9.31
C ILE A 44 -10.22 -8.75 -9.31
N SER A 45 -9.85 -8.16 -8.18
CA SER A 45 -8.61 -7.37 -8.02
C SER A 45 -7.37 -8.15 -8.46
N LEU A 46 -7.20 -9.39 -7.97
CA LEU A 46 -6.08 -10.25 -8.33
C LEU A 46 -6.07 -10.62 -9.83
N SER A 47 -7.25 -10.76 -10.45
CA SER A 47 -7.37 -11.04 -11.88
C SER A 47 -7.16 -9.81 -12.79
N MET A 48 -7.29 -8.60 -12.25
CA MET A 48 -7.10 -7.35 -13.00
C MET A 48 -5.63 -7.09 -13.33
N ASN A 49 -4.69 -7.62 -12.54
CA ASN A 49 -3.24 -7.37 -12.62
C ASN A 49 -2.58 -7.61 -13.98
N HIS A 50 -3.17 -8.40 -14.89
CA HIS A 50 -2.58 -8.68 -16.21
C HIS A 50 -3.31 -8.01 -17.38
N ASN A 51 -4.52 -7.49 -17.16
CA ASN A 51 -5.31 -6.85 -18.23
C ASN A 51 -5.04 -5.35 -18.35
N ASN A 52 -4.23 -4.80 -17.46
CA ASN A 52 -3.91 -3.37 -17.38
C ASN A 52 -2.47 -3.05 -17.82
N ASP A 53 -1.61 -4.05 -18.03
CA ASP A 53 -0.20 -3.86 -18.39
C ASP A 53 -0.03 -2.96 -19.62
N GLY A 54 0.99 -2.11 -19.61
CA GLY A 54 1.38 -1.27 -20.75
C GLY A 54 2.87 -1.41 -21.09
N ARG A 55 3.28 -0.87 -22.25
CA ARG A 55 4.70 -0.68 -22.61
C ARG A 55 5.20 0.72 -22.29
N THR A 56 4.27 1.64 -22.03
CA THR A 56 4.53 3.04 -21.64
C THR A 56 3.57 3.43 -20.52
N GLN A 57 3.86 4.50 -19.78
CA GLN A 57 2.94 5.07 -18.79
C GLN A 57 1.58 5.39 -19.41
N ALA A 58 1.57 6.01 -20.60
CA ALA A 58 0.33 6.36 -21.31
C ALA A 58 -0.50 5.12 -21.69
N GLU A 59 0.13 4.05 -22.15
CA GLU A 59 -0.57 2.80 -22.48
C GLU A 59 -1.14 2.12 -21.23
N LEU A 60 -0.37 2.06 -20.14
CA LEU A 60 -0.83 1.57 -18.84
C LEU A 60 -2.07 2.33 -18.37
N VAL A 61 -2.01 3.66 -18.36
CA VAL A 61 -3.13 4.50 -17.91
C VAL A 61 -4.35 4.39 -18.85
N ALA A 62 -4.14 4.31 -20.16
CA ALA A 62 -5.21 4.08 -21.12
C ALA A 62 -5.91 2.73 -20.90
N ASN A 63 -5.16 1.70 -20.48
CA ASN A 63 -5.72 0.39 -20.16
C ASN A 63 -6.54 0.43 -18.85
N LEU A 64 -6.05 1.14 -17.82
CA LEU A 64 -6.78 1.39 -16.57
C LEU A 64 -8.11 2.11 -16.84
N ALA A 65 -8.11 3.15 -17.68
CA ALA A 65 -9.31 3.88 -18.08
C ALA A 65 -10.29 2.99 -18.87
N ARG A 66 -9.79 2.20 -19.84
CA ARG A 66 -10.61 1.25 -20.62
C ARG A 66 -11.31 0.22 -19.73
N ASN A 67 -10.66 -0.18 -18.64
CA ASN A 67 -11.21 -1.12 -17.66
C ASN A 67 -12.06 -0.45 -16.56
N ASN A 68 -12.40 0.84 -16.71
CA ASN A 68 -13.26 1.64 -15.82
C ASN A 68 -12.71 1.84 -14.39
N LEU A 69 -11.39 1.77 -14.23
CA LEU A 69 -10.71 2.02 -12.95
C LEU A 69 -10.42 3.51 -12.75
N LEU A 70 -10.20 4.24 -13.84
CA LEU A 70 -10.16 5.70 -13.90
C LEU A 70 -11.26 6.19 -14.83
N LYS A 71 -12.07 7.14 -14.36
CA LYS A 71 -13.22 7.67 -15.12
C LYS A 71 -13.13 9.16 -15.39
N SER A 72 -12.40 9.88 -14.54
CA SER A 72 -12.32 11.35 -14.61
C SER A 72 -11.13 11.76 -15.48
N ASP A 73 -11.35 12.62 -16.46
CA ASP A 73 -10.30 13.02 -17.43
C ASP A 73 -9.07 13.63 -16.74
N PHE A 74 -9.27 14.52 -15.75
CA PHE A 74 -8.16 15.11 -15.01
C PHE A 74 -7.33 14.08 -14.20
N LEU A 75 -7.95 12.97 -13.75
CA LEU A 75 -7.24 11.88 -13.08
C LEU A 75 -6.45 11.04 -14.07
N ILE A 76 -7.00 10.81 -15.26
CA ILE A 76 -6.32 10.14 -16.37
C ILE A 76 -5.10 10.96 -16.79
N GLU A 77 -5.26 12.27 -16.96
CA GLU A 77 -4.17 13.20 -17.28
C GLU A 77 -3.10 13.21 -16.19
N THR A 78 -3.51 13.30 -14.91
CA THR A 78 -2.59 13.24 -13.76
C THR A 78 -1.75 11.97 -13.80
N MET A 79 -2.37 10.78 -13.83
CA MET A 79 -1.63 9.53 -13.85
C MET A 79 -0.80 9.35 -15.12
N THR A 80 -1.21 9.93 -16.24
CA THR A 80 -0.41 9.92 -17.48
C THR A 80 0.85 10.77 -17.33
N SER A 81 0.77 11.92 -16.65
CA SER A 81 1.90 12.84 -16.42
C SER A 81 2.89 12.35 -15.37
N VAL A 82 2.42 11.60 -14.35
CA VAL A 82 3.27 11.03 -13.30
C VAL A 82 3.79 9.66 -13.75
N ASP A 83 4.93 9.68 -14.45
CA ASP A 83 5.58 8.44 -14.91
C ASP A 83 6.08 7.60 -13.75
N ARG A 84 5.49 6.41 -13.59
CA ARG A 84 5.79 5.44 -12.53
C ARG A 84 7.26 5.00 -12.54
N LEU A 85 7.94 5.07 -13.67
CA LEU A 85 9.36 4.75 -13.79
C LEU A 85 10.22 5.54 -12.80
N HIS A 86 9.85 6.80 -12.51
CA HIS A 86 10.58 7.66 -11.58
C HIS A 86 10.41 7.28 -10.11
N PHE A 87 9.63 6.24 -9.79
CA PHE A 87 9.30 5.82 -8.43
C PHE A 87 9.73 4.38 -8.15
N LEU A 88 10.37 3.74 -9.14
CA LEU A 88 10.91 2.38 -9.03
C LEU A 88 12.41 2.39 -8.73
N LEU A 89 12.89 1.29 -8.18
CA LEU A 89 14.33 1.02 -8.09
C LEU A 89 14.92 0.83 -9.49
N PRO A 90 16.22 1.14 -9.67
CA PRO A 90 16.93 0.83 -10.92
C PRO A 90 16.86 -0.65 -11.29
N ASP A 91 17.04 -0.94 -12.58
CA ASP A 91 17.18 -2.29 -13.14
C ASP A 91 15.99 -3.24 -12.95
N GLN A 92 14.80 -2.71 -12.65
CA GLN A 92 13.57 -3.50 -12.65
C GLN A 92 12.95 -3.62 -14.04
N GLU A 93 12.67 -4.86 -14.46
CA GLU A 93 11.88 -5.13 -15.66
C GLU A 93 10.37 -4.96 -15.39
N GLY A 94 9.60 -4.67 -16.46
CA GLY A 94 8.14 -4.58 -16.40
C GLY A 94 7.64 -3.37 -15.61
N MET A 95 8.26 -2.21 -15.79
CA MET A 95 7.97 -0.96 -15.07
C MET A 95 6.51 -0.47 -15.18
N TYR A 96 5.81 -0.93 -16.22
CA TYR A 96 4.42 -0.58 -16.51
C TYR A 96 3.46 -1.79 -16.43
N GLU A 97 3.88 -2.86 -15.75
CA GLU A 97 2.96 -3.94 -15.38
C GLU A 97 2.09 -3.53 -14.19
N ASP A 98 0.82 -3.93 -14.21
CA ASP A 98 -0.14 -3.63 -13.16
C ASP A 98 0.00 -4.54 -11.95
N LYS A 99 1.15 -4.43 -11.28
CA LYS A 99 1.43 -5.16 -10.04
C LYS A 99 2.28 -4.36 -9.06
N PRO A 100 2.24 -4.72 -7.77
CA PRO A 100 3.14 -4.12 -6.78
C PRO A 100 4.61 -4.40 -7.13
N ARG A 101 5.49 -3.46 -6.81
CA ARG A 101 6.95 -3.60 -7.04
C ARG A 101 7.72 -3.26 -5.77
N ASN A 102 8.80 -3.97 -5.49
CA ASN A 102 9.65 -3.69 -4.34
C ASN A 102 10.37 -2.34 -4.52
N ILE A 103 10.42 -1.54 -3.45
CA ILE A 103 11.06 -0.21 -3.42
C ILE A 103 12.14 -0.06 -2.33
N GLY A 104 12.61 -1.18 -1.78
CA GLY A 104 13.50 -1.21 -0.63
C GLY A 104 12.75 -1.19 0.69
N SER A 105 13.47 -1.26 1.81
CA SER A 105 12.94 -1.16 3.19
C SER A 105 11.73 -2.07 3.48
N ASN A 106 11.70 -3.27 2.88
CA ASN A 106 10.57 -4.21 2.94
C ASN A 106 9.21 -3.64 2.49
N ALA A 107 9.22 -2.55 1.72
CA ALA A 107 8.03 -1.90 1.19
C ALA A 107 7.85 -2.19 -0.30
N THR A 108 6.61 -2.01 -0.76
CA THR A 108 6.27 -2.06 -2.18
C THR A 108 5.57 -0.78 -2.61
N ILE A 109 5.84 -0.33 -3.83
CA ILE A 109 4.95 0.61 -4.49
C ILE A 109 3.70 -0.14 -4.92
N THR A 110 2.55 0.34 -4.49
CA THR A 110 1.22 -0.19 -4.78
C THR A 110 0.96 -0.31 -6.28
N SER A 111 0.18 -1.30 -6.71
CA SER A 111 -0.14 -1.53 -8.12
C SER A 111 -0.81 -0.30 -8.76
N PRO A 112 -0.58 -0.06 -10.06
CA PRO A 112 -1.25 1.00 -10.81
C PRO A 112 -2.77 1.04 -10.64
N HIS A 113 -3.48 -0.09 -10.68
CA HIS A 113 -4.94 -0.10 -10.50
C HIS A 113 -5.37 0.36 -9.11
N MET A 114 -4.60 0.02 -8.06
CA MET A 114 -4.94 0.45 -6.70
C MET A 114 -4.71 1.95 -6.51
N HIS A 115 -3.66 2.53 -7.13
CA HIS A 115 -3.52 3.99 -7.17
C HIS A 115 -4.67 4.66 -7.93
N ALA A 116 -5.10 4.09 -9.06
CA ALA A 116 -6.26 4.58 -9.80
C ALA A 116 -7.54 4.57 -8.95
N ILE A 117 -7.83 3.46 -8.27
CA ILE A 117 -8.97 3.33 -7.36
C ILE A 117 -8.88 4.34 -6.23
N ALA A 118 -7.69 4.55 -5.65
CA ALA A 118 -7.49 5.51 -4.57
C ALA A 118 -7.78 6.95 -5.01
N LEU A 119 -7.21 7.37 -6.15
CA LEU A 119 -7.45 8.69 -6.73
C LEU A 119 -8.93 8.87 -7.09
N GLN A 120 -9.57 7.87 -7.70
CA GLN A 120 -10.98 7.94 -8.07
C GLN A 120 -11.88 8.02 -6.83
N ALA A 121 -11.61 7.29 -5.75
CA ALA A 121 -12.40 7.34 -4.52
C ALA A 121 -12.27 8.70 -3.79
N LEU A 122 -11.08 9.27 -3.79
CA LEU A 122 -10.79 10.53 -3.10
C LEU A 122 -11.25 11.75 -3.91
N PHE A 123 -10.90 11.83 -5.19
CA PHE A 123 -11.11 13.03 -6.02
C PHE A 123 -12.22 12.90 -7.05
N GLY A 124 -12.67 11.69 -7.36
CA GLY A 124 -13.47 11.42 -8.55
C GLY A 124 -14.91 11.93 -8.55
N ASP A 125 -15.44 12.34 -7.40
CA ASP A 125 -16.82 12.83 -7.27
C ASP A 125 -16.86 14.23 -6.65
N GLY A 126 -16.70 15.29 -7.45
CA GLY A 126 -17.03 16.65 -7.05
C GLY A 126 -15.93 17.68 -7.22
N ASP A 127 -16.25 18.90 -6.80
CA ASP A 127 -15.32 20.03 -6.86
C ASP A 127 -14.20 19.89 -5.83
N ILE A 128 -13.00 20.33 -6.23
CA ILE A 128 -11.82 20.43 -5.37
C ILE A 128 -11.73 21.89 -4.90
N PRO A 129 -12.01 22.20 -3.63
CA PRO A 129 -11.91 23.57 -3.12
C PRO A 129 -10.48 24.11 -3.23
N MET A 130 -10.36 25.43 -3.44
CA MET A 130 -9.07 26.12 -3.36
C MET A 130 -8.42 25.91 -1.99
N GLY A 131 -7.10 25.74 -1.96
CA GLY A 131 -6.33 25.51 -0.74
C GLY A 131 -6.53 24.14 -0.11
N SER A 132 -7.12 23.17 -0.82
CA SER A 132 -7.32 21.81 -0.28
C SER A 132 -6.00 21.14 0.06
N LEU A 133 -5.96 20.46 1.21
CA LEU A 133 -4.79 19.72 1.68
C LEU A 133 -5.02 18.21 1.55
N ALA A 134 -4.00 17.48 1.13
CA ALA A 134 -3.99 16.02 1.14
C ALA A 134 -2.90 15.44 2.05
N LEU A 135 -3.20 14.33 2.71
CA LEU A 135 -2.25 13.55 3.50
C LEU A 135 -2.18 12.11 2.96
N ASP A 136 -0.99 11.65 2.62
CA ASP A 136 -0.70 10.30 2.15
C ASP A 136 0.17 9.57 3.19
N ILE A 137 -0.44 8.65 3.92
CA ILE A 137 0.17 7.93 5.04
C ILE A 137 0.73 6.60 4.55
N GLY A 138 2.00 6.32 4.88
CA GLY A 138 2.75 5.24 4.25
C GLY A 138 3.07 5.59 2.80
N CYS A 139 3.55 6.82 2.56
CA CYS A 139 3.74 7.35 1.20
C CYS A 139 4.75 6.52 0.37
N GLY A 140 5.63 5.74 1.02
CA GLY A 140 6.55 4.82 0.39
C GLY A 140 7.40 5.47 -0.69
N SER A 141 7.14 5.12 -1.95
CA SER A 141 7.86 5.68 -3.10
C SER A 141 7.60 7.17 -3.35
N GLY A 142 6.50 7.71 -2.84
CA GLY A 142 6.00 9.08 -3.10
C GLY A 142 5.11 9.22 -4.34
N TYR A 143 4.85 8.14 -5.09
CA TYR A 143 4.07 8.20 -6.34
C TYR A 143 2.68 8.81 -6.13
N LEU A 144 1.91 8.28 -5.19
CA LEU A 144 0.54 8.74 -4.97
C LEU A 144 0.51 10.16 -4.41
N THR A 145 1.44 10.50 -3.50
CA THR A 145 1.61 11.86 -2.99
C THR A 145 1.87 12.87 -4.11
N VAL A 146 2.72 12.52 -5.10
CA VAL A 146 2.97 13.36 -6.28
C VAL A 146 1.70 13.50 -7.12
N CYS A 147 0.96 12.42 -7.36
CA CYS A 147 -0.33 12.50 -8.06
C CYS A 147 -1.31 13.45 -7.35
N MET A 148 -1.43 13.35 -6.01
CA MET A 148 -2.27 14.24 -5.22
C MET A 148 -1.80 15.70 -5.31
N ALA A 149 -0.49 15.95 -5.23
CA ALA A 149 0.07 17.29 -5.40
C ALA A 149 -0.19 17.86 -6.79
N SER A 150 -0.02 17.08 -7.86
CA SER A 150 -0.31 17.52 -9.23
C SER A 150 -1.77 17.95 -9.39
N ILE A 151 -2.72 17.23 -8.79
CA ILE A 151 -4.15 17.58 -8.80
C ILE A 151 -4.41 18.87 -8.00
N LEU A 152 -3.79 19.00 -6.83
CA LEU A 152 -4.07 20.07 -5.88
C LEU A 152 -3.37 21.39 -6.20
N ALA A 153 -2.19 21.35 -6.83
CA ALA A 153 -1.37 22.52 -7.10
C ALA A 153 -2.07 23.52 -8.05
N GLU A 154 -2.92 23.05 -8.95
CA GLU A 154 -3.76 23.92 -9.79
C GLU A 154 -4.81 24.73 -9.01
N ARG A 155 -4.99 24.40 -7.73
CA ARG A 155 -5.97 24.98 -6.80
C ARG A 155 -5.33 25.56 -5.54
N ASP A 156 -4.04 25.94 -5.60
CA ASP A 156 -3.26 26.41 -4.43
C ASP A 156 -3.25 25.42 -3.25
N GLY A 157 -3.49 24.13 -3.52
CA GLY A 157 -3.49 23.07 -2.53
C GLY A 157 -2.11 22.45 -2.34
N VAL A 158 -1.97 21.66 -1.27
CA VAL A 158 -0.68 21.05 -0.88
C VAL A 158 -0.89 19.59 -0.51
N ALA A 159 -0.01 18.71 -0.98
CA ALA A 159 0.03 17.32 -0.55
C ALA A 159 1.21 17.04 0.39
N TYR A 160 0.93 16.25 1.42
CA TYR A 160 1.87 15.83 2.44
C TYR A 160 1.98 14.32 2.43
N GLY A 161 3.18 13.77 2.28
CA GLY A 161 3.46 12.35 2.47
C GLY A 161 4.11 12.11 3.83
N ILE A 162 3.67 11.09 4.57
CA ILE A 162 4.31 10.65 5.81
C ILE A 162 4.68 9.17 5.72
N ASP A 163 5.87 8.82 6.16
CA ASP A 163 6.32 7.44 6.27
C ASP A 163 7.22 7.29 7.50
N HIS A 164 7.19 6.12 8.15
CA HIS A 164 8.03 5.89 9.33
C HIS A 164 9.49 5.63 8.92
N ALA A 165 9.70 4.99 7.77
CA ALA A 165 11.02 4.57 7.32
C ALA A 165 11.78 5.74 6.69
N ARG A 166 12.85 6.19 7.35
CA ARG A 166 13.67 7.33 6.89
C ARG A 166 14.15 7.18 5.44
N ASP A 167 14.56 5.98 5.05
CA ASP A 167 15.08 5.73 3.71
C ASP A 167 14.00 5.89 2.63
N LEU A 168 12.75 5.53 2.93
CA LEU A 168 11.62 5.73 2.04
C LEU A 168 11.29 7.22 1.92
N VAL A 169 11.27 7.97 3.01
CA VAL A 169 11.08 9.44 2.98
C VAL A 169 12.16 10.15 2.16
N GLN A 170 13.42 9.73 2.28
CA GLN A 170 14.49 10.29 1.46
C GLN A 170 14.34 9.90 -0.03
N SER A 171 13.92 8.66 -0.29
CA SER A 171 13.66 8.17 -1.64
C SER A 171 12.51 8.92 -2.30
N SER A 172 11.40 9.12 -1.59
CA SER A 172 10.22 9.83 -2.10
C SER A 172 10.52 11.29 -2.46
N ARG A 173 11.30 11.99 -1.63
CA ARG A 173 11.81 13.34 -1.96
C ARG A 173 12.61 13.35 -3.27
N ARG A 174 13.57 12.44 -3.42
CA ARG A 174 14.38 12.34 -4.66
C ARG A 174 13.54 11.97 -5.88
N ASN A 175 12.58 11.05 -5.72
CA ASN A 175 11.67 10.65 -6.79
C ASN A 175 10.79 11.82 -7.23
N ALA A 176 10.27 12.60 -6.28
CA ALA A 176 9.49 13.80 -6.55
C ALA A 176 10.32 14.89 -7.23
N GLU A 177 11.55 15.16 -6.77
CA GLU A 177 12.46 16.11 -7.42
C GLU A 177 12.81 15.71 -8.86
N ARG A 178 12.98 14.41 -9.11
CA ARG A 178 13.22 13.88 -10.46
C ARG A 178 11.99 13.98 -11.35
N SER A 179 10.82 13.65 -10.82
CA SER A 179 9.59 13.54 -11.60
C SER A 179 8.92 14.90 -11.81
N HIS A 180 8.76 15.68 -10.74
CA HIS A 180 7.95 16.91 -10.68
C HIS A 180 8.64 18.00 -9.84
N PRO A 181 9.84 18.48 -10.23
CA PRO A 181 10.61 19.46 -9.45
C PRO A 181 9.88 20.79 -9.23
N TYR A 182 8.92 21.13 -10.10
CA TYR A 182 8.14 22.35 -9.96
C TYR A 182 7.20 22.32 -8.75
N LEU A 183 6.65 21.15 -8.38
CA LEU A 183 5.80 21.00 -7.20
C LEU A 183 6.58 21.25 -5.90
N VAL A 184 7.82 20.74 -5.86
CA VAL A 184 8.74 20.97 -4.73
C VAL A 184 9.12 22.45 -4.64
N LYS A 185 9.46 23.09 -5.77
CA LYS A 185 9.81 24.52 -5.81
C LYS A 185 8.66 25.44 -5.45
N ALA A 186 7.43 25.04 -5.77
CA ALA A 186 6.21 25.78 -5.47
C ALA A 186 5.68 25.52 -4.05
N ASP A 187 6.38 24.72 -3.24
CA ASP A 187 5.96 24.34 -1.89
C ASP A 187 4.61 23.57 -1.82
N ALA A 188 4.22 22.95 -2.94
CA ALA A 188 2.96 22.22 -3.09
C ALA A 188 3.06 20.72 -2.70
N LEU A 189 4.26 20.24 -2.39
CA LEU A 189 4.53 18.83 -2.06
C LEU A 189 5.61 18.70 -0.98
N HIS A 190 5.29 17.97 0.07
CA HIS A 190 6.19 17.75 1.21
C HIS A 190 6.19 16.30 1.67
N PHE A 191 7.31 15.85 2.23
CA PHE A 191 7.45 14.51 2.81
C PHE A 191 8.04 14.56 4.22
N PHE A 192 7.46 13.82 5.15
CA PHE A 192 7.81 13.79 6.57
C PHE A 192 8.14 12.39 7.03
N GLN A 193 9.11 12.29 7.95
CA GLN A 193 9.30 11.06 8.73
C GLN A 193 8.43 11.16 9.97
N GLY A 194 7.59 10.15 10.23
CA GLY A 194 6.76 10.13 11.43
C GLY A 194 5.84 8.93 11.54
N ASP A 195 5.15 8.84 12.67
CA ASP A 195 4.15 7.82 12.94
C ASP A 195 2.84 8.17 12.25
N GLY A 196 2.48 7.40 11.22
CA GLY A 196 1.25 7.63 10.47
C GLY A 196 -0.03 7.42 11.29
N PHE A 197 0.00 6.69 12.41
CA PHE A 197 -1.19 6.55 13.28
C PHE A 197 -1.59 7.89 13.91
N LEU A 198 -0.63 8.80 14.07
CA LEU A 198 -0.84 10.15 14.61
C LEU A 198 -1.21 11.16 13.52
N GLY A 199 -1.12 10.80 12.24
CA GLY A 199 -1.31 11.71 11.12
C GLY A 199 -0.27 12.84 11.10
N LEU A 200 -0.71 14.06 10.76
CA LEU A 200 0.13 15.25 10.69
C LEU A 200 -0.67 16.46 11.19
N GLU A 201 -0.90 16.49 12.50
CA GLU A 201 -1.81 17.42 13.18
C GLU A 201 -1.50 18.88 12.89
N GLU A 202 -0.22 19.25 12.76
CA GLU A 202 0.21 20.62 12.53
C GLU A 202 -0.17 21.18 11.15
N LYS A 203 -0.58 20.33 10.21
CA LYS A 203 -1.07 20.70 8.87
C LYS A 203 -2.56 20.44 8.68
N ALA A 204 -3.21 19.80 9.64
CA ALA A 204 -4.64 19.56 9.61
C ALA A 204 -5.43 20.89 9.57
N PRO A 205 -6.65 20.90 9.02
CA PRO A 205 -7.41 19.75 8.55
C PRO A 205 -7.15 19.38 7.08
N PHE A 206 -7.22 18.08 6.76
CA PHE A 206 -7.03 17.57 5.41
C PHE A 206 -8.35 17.31 4.71
N ARG A 207 -8.45 17.73 3.45
CA ARG A 207 -9.59 17.41 2.58
C ARG A 207 -9.57 15.94 2.15
N TYR A 208 -8.37 15.42 1.88
CA TYR A 208 -8.17 14.06 1.38
C TYR A 208 -7.11 13.37 2.24
N ILE A 209 -7.43 12.20 2.78
CA ILE A 209 -6.45 11.37 3.50
C ILE A 209 -6.43 9.99 2.84
N HIS A 210 -5.24 9.51 2.52
CA HIS A 210 -5.00 8.14 2.07
C HIS A 210 -4.12 7.41 3.07
N VAL A 211 -4.42 6.14 3.32
CA VAL A 211 -3.55 5.25 4.10
C VAL A 211 -3.13 4.09 3.21
N GLY A 212 -1.84 4.03 2.89
CA GLY A 212 -1.21 3.02 2.04
C GLY A 212 -0.84 1.72 2.77
N ALA A 213 -1.38 1.49 3.97
CA ALA A 213 -1.15 0.31 4.78
C ALA A 213 -2.42 -0.06 5.56
N ALA A 214 -2.59 -1.33 5.87
CA ALA A 214 -3.76 -1.82 6.59
C ALA A 214 -3.70 -1.54 8.09
N VAL A 215 -4.85 -1.21 8.67
CA VAL A 215 -5.04 -1.08 10.11
C VAL A 215 -6.08 -2.07 10.62
N GLU A 216 -5.98 -2.48 11.89
CA GLU A 216 -7.05 -3.27 12.53
C GLU A 216 -8.24 -2.38 12.89
N ASP A 217 -7.94 -1.23 13.52
CA ASP A 217 -8.90 -0.21 13.90
C ASP A 217 -8.55 1.12 13.23
N ILE A 218 -9.57 1.86 12.80
CA ILE A 218 -9.40 3.17 12.18
C ILE A 218 -8.89 4.15 13.25
N PRO A 219 -7.71 4.78 13.08
CA PRO A 219 -7.16 5.67 14.10
C PRO A 219 -8.01 6.94 14.22
N THR A 220 -8.42 7.27 15.45
CA THR A 220 -9.25 8.46 15.73
C THR A 220 -8.57 9.75 15.29
N ALA A 221 -7.24 9.84 15.44
CA ALA A 221 -6.46 11.00 14.99
C ALA A 221 -6.68 11.35 13.51
N LEU A 222 -6.81 10.33 12.64
CA LEU A 222 -7.05 10.56 11.20
C LEU A 222 -8.47 11.04 10.92
N ILE A 223 -9.45 10.62 11.73
CA ILE A 223 -10.83 11.12 11.65
C ILE A 223 -10.92 12.57 12.15
N ASP A 224 -10.19 12.89 13.21
CA ASP A 224 -10.15 14.22 13.81
C ASP A 224 -9.51 15.23 12.86
N GLN A 225 -8.41 14.84 12.20
CA GLN A 225 -7.71 15.66 11.20
C GLN A 225 -8.43 15.76 9.86
N LEU A 226 -9.51 15.00 9.63
CA LEU A 226 -10.30 15.09 8.42
C LEU A 226 -11.17 16.35 8.43
N ALA A 227 -11.05 17.16 7.38
CA ALA A 227 -11.83 18.38 7.19
C ALA A 227 -13.33 18.08 7.03
N PRO A 228 -14.21 19.06 7.31
CA PRO A 228 -15.58 19.03 6.85
C PRO A 228 -15.68 18.75 5.34
N ASP A 229 -16.62 17.89 4.95
CA ASP A 229 -16.77 17.32 3.60
C ASP A 229 -15.54 16.54 3.08
N GLY A 230 -14.59 16.21 3.96
CA GLY A 230 -13.38 15.47 3.63
C GLY A 230 -13.59 13.96 3.45
N ARG A 231 -12.60 13.31 2.83
CA ARG A 231 -12.58 11.87 2.58
C ARG A 231 -11.30 11.21 3.10
N LEU A 232 -11.44 10.10 3.79
CA LEU A 232 -10.35 9.22 4.23
C LEU A 232 -10.51 7.86 3.57
N LEU A 233 -9.50 7.41 2.82
CA LEU A 233 -9.44 6.08 2.23
C LEU A 233 -8.44 5.22 3.01
N ILE A 234 -8.89 4.09 3.56
CA ILE A 234 -8.09 3.27 4.47
C ILE A 234 -8.44 1.78 4.34
N PRO A 235 -7.45 0.88 4.16
CA PRO A 235 -7.65 -0.55 4.29
C PRO A 235 -7.81 -0.95 5.77
N VAL A 236 -8.89 -1.66 6.09
CA VAL A 236 -9.21 -2.08 7.46
C VAL A 236 -9.42 -3.60 7.52
N GLY A 237 -8.67 -4.26 8.38
CA GLY A 237 -8.80 -5.70 8.63
C GLY A 237 -7.51 -6.32 9.17
N PRO A 238 -7.58 -7.59 9.62
CA PRO A 238 -6.42 -8.29 10.15
C PRO A 238 -5.34 -8.51 9.08
N GLU A 239 -4.08 -8.48 9.50
CA GLU A 239 -2.95 -8.79 8.62
C GLU A 239 -3.03 -10.24 8.09
N GLY A 240 -2.70 -10.42 6.81
CA GLY A 240 -2.71 -11.75 6.17
C GLY A 240 -4.09 -12.30 5.85
N SER A 241 -5.14 -11.46 5.93
CA SER A 241 -6.53 -11.82 5.60
C SER A 241 -7.16 -10.82 4.62
N ASP A 242 -8.37 -11.13 4.12
CA ASP A 242 -9.17 -10.18 3.35
C ASP A 242 -9.45 -8.92 4.19
N GLN A 243 -9.02 -7.77 3.69
CA GLN A 243 -9.26 -6.46 4.29
C GLN A 243 -10.31 -5.70 3.48
N ASP A 244 -11.02 -4.79 4.12
CA ASP A 244 -11.97 -3.91 3.45
C ASP A 244 -11.30 -2.54 3.19
N LEU A 245 -11.23 -2.15 1.92
CA LEU A 245 -10.87 -0.77 1.58
C LEU A 245 -12.10 0.11 1.83
N LEU A 246 -12.04 0.94 2.86
CA LEU A 246 -13.13 1.82 3.28
C LEU A 246 -12.86 3.27 2.87
N CYS A 247 -13.87 3.93 2.32
CA CYS A 247 -13.92 5.38 2.16
C CYS A 247 -14.81 5.97 3.25
N ILE A 248 -14.21 6.77 4.12
CA ILE A 248 -14.88 7.46 5.21
C ILE A 248 -15.11 8.90 4.79
N LYS A 249 -16.38 9.33 4.79
CA LYS A 249 -16.77 10.70 4.43
C LYS A 249 -17.24 11.42 5.68
N LYS A 250 -16.72 12.61 5.93
CA LYS A 250 -17.13 13.49 7.05
C LYS A 250 -17.97 14.61 6.49
N ASP A 251 -19.22 14.75 6.92
CA ASP A 251 -20.08 15.84 6.45
C ASP A 251 -19.71 17.19 7.11
N THR A 252 -20.36 18.27 6.67
CA THR A 252 -20.19 19.61 7.26
C THR A 252 -20.57 19.73 8.74
N GLN A 253 -21.36 18.78 9.27
CA GLN A 253 -21.76 18.73 10.68
C GLN A 253 -20.78 17.89 11.53
N GLY A 254 -19.78 17.26 10.90
CA GLY A 254 -18.79 16.41 11.54
C GLY A 254 -19.19 14.93 11.66
N ASN A 255 -20.35 14.52 11.14
CA ASN A 255 -20.75 13.11 11.16
C ASN A 255 -19.95 12.33 10.12
N THR A 256 -19.56 11.10 10.48
CA THR A 256 -18.83 10.21 9.57
C THR A 256 -19.70 9.10 9.03
N THR A 257 -19.57 8.82 7.74
CA THR A 257 -20.17 7.66 7.07
C THR A 257 -19.06 6.80 6.47
N LYS A 258 -19.27 5.48 6.44
CA LYS A 258 -18.30 4.50 5.93
C LYS A 258 -18.88 3.80 4.71
N GLU A 259 -18.14 3.80 3.62
CA GLU A 259 -18.49 3.11 2.39
C GLU A 259 -17.40 2.08 2.06
N LYS A 260 -17.77 0.81 1.91
CA LYS A 260 -16.84 -0.22 1.42
C LYS A 260 -16.67 -0.07 -0.08
N ILE A 261 -15.43 0.16 -0.52
CA ILE A 261 -15.07 0.27 -1.93
C ILE A 261 -14.87 -1.12 -2.54
N MET A 262 -14.04 -1.96 -1.90
CA MET A 262 -13.74 -3.32 -2.33
C MET A 262 -12.98 -4.07 -1.23
N SER A 263 -12.78 -5.38 -1.42
CA SER A 263 -11.82 -6.15 -0.62
C SER A 263 -10.41 -6.03 -1.19
N VAL A 264 -9.39 -5.93 -0.34
CA VAL A 264 -7.98 -5.73 -0.69
C VAL A 264 -7.06 -6.55 0.22
N VAL A 265 -5.77 -6.57 -0.12
CA VAL A 265 -4.69 -7.07 0.75
C VAL A 265 -3.57 -6.04 0.74
N PHE A 266 -3.31 -5.43 1.89
CA PHE A 266 -2.23 -4.48 2.15
C PHE A 266 -1.34 -4.99 3.28
N SER A 267 -0.08 -4.59 3.23
CA SER A 267 0.84 -4.73 4.36
C SER A 267 0.33 -3.97 5.57
N ARG A 268 0.61 -4.47 6.76
CA ARG A 268 0.20 -3.82 8.01
C ARG A 268 0.91 -2.48 8.16
N MET A 269 0.19 -1.52 8.73
CA MET A 269 0.77 -0.28 9.19
C MET A 269 1.66 -0.53 10.41
N HIS A 270 2.95 -0.29 10.24
CA HIS A 270 3.93 -0.49 11.30
C HIS A 270 4.14 0.79 12.10
N ILE A 271 4.35 0.60 13.40
CA ILE A 271 4.99 1.59 14.24
C ILE A 271 6.47 1.18 14.24
N GLU A 272 7.34 1.94 13.57
CA GLU A 272 8.75 1.84 13.92
C GLU A 272 8.90 2.48 15.30
N PRO A 273 9.46 1.77 16.29
CA PRO A 273 9.81 2.43 17.53
C PRO A 273 10.73 3.61 17.18
N PRO A 274 10.54 4.77 17.82
CA PRO A 274 11.24 6.00 17.43
C PRO A 274 12.73 5.71 17.30
N ASP A 275 13.37 6.18 16.21
CA ASP A 275 14.80 6.01 15.87
C ASP A 275 15.69 6.71 16.91
N THR A 276 15.64 6.17 18.11
CA THR A 276 16.31 6.59 19.33
C THR A 276 17.31 5.49 19.66
N GLU A 277 18.46 5.89 20.20
CA GLU A 277 19.48 4.95 20.68
C GLU A 277 18.89 3.91 21.64
N GLU A 278 17.84 4.30 22.36
CA GLU A 278 17.11 3.50 23.34
C GLU A 278 16.20 2.44 22.69
N ALA A 279 15.46 2.79 21.64
CA ALA A 279 14.71 1.80 20.85
C ALA A 279 15.64 0.77 20.19
N LYS A 280 16.79 1.20 19.66
CA LYS A 280 17.81 0.30 19.11
C LYS A 280 18.36 -0.64 20.18
N ARG A 281 18.58 -0.14 21.40
CA ARG A 281 18.98 -0.97 22.55
C ARG A 281 17.93 -2.01 22.90
N ILE A 282 16.66 -1.60 23.05
CA ILE A 282 15.56 -2.52 23.39
C ILE A 282 15.43 -3.63 22.32
N GLN A 283 15.47 -3.25 21.05
CA GLN A 283 15.37 -4.21 19.94
C GLN A 283 16.57 -5.17 19.88
N LEU A 284 17.78 -4.67 20.20
CA LEU A 284 18.97 -5.50 20.30
C LEU A 284 18.89 -6.46 21.49
N GLU A 285 18.38 -6.01 22.64
CA GLU A 285 18.21 -6.81 23.86
C GLU A 285 17.20 -7.95 23.64
N GLU A 286 16.07 -7.69 22.97
CA GLU A 286 15.11 -8.72 22.60
C GLU A 286 15.72 -9.76 21.65
N LYS A 287 16.48 -9.32 20.66
CA LYS A 287 17.16 -10.21 19.71
C LYS A 287 18.22 -11.08 20.39
N VAL A 288 18.96 -10.51 21.34
CA VAL A 288 19.91 -11.28 22.17
C VAL A 288 19.18 -12.34 23.00
N LYS A 289 18.04 -11.99 23.61
CA LYS A 289 17.23 -12.92 24.40
C LYS A 289 16.68 -14.07 23.54
N GLN A 290 16.25 -13.79 22.32
CA GLN A 290 15.77 -14.80 21.38
C GLN A 290 16.89 -15.78 20.99
N LEU A 291 18.07 -15.27 20.62
CA LEU A 291 19.24 -16.09 20.30
C LEU A 291 19.67 -16.96 21.48
N TYR A 292 19.59 -16.43 22.71
CA TYR A 292 19.91 -17.18 23.92
C TYR A 292 18.98 -18.38 24.12
N ASN A 293 17.66 -18.17 23.97
CA ASN A 293 16.67 -19.25 24.07
C ASN A 293 16.85 -20.31 22.99
N GLU A 294 17.19 -19.90 21.78
CA GLU A 294 17.45 -20.81 20.66
C GLU A 294 18.72 -21.65 20.91
N ALA A 295 19.79 -21.03 21.41
CA ALA A 295 21.01 -21.73 21.81
C ALA A 295 20.77 -22.74 22.93
N GLU A 296 19.93 -22.41 23.91
CA GLU A 296 19.56 -23.32 25.00
C GLU A 296 18.74 -24.51 24.48
N SER A 297 17.80 -24.26 23.56
CA SER A 297 17.03 -25.30 22.88
C SER A 297 17.93 -26.26 22.11
N LEU A 298 18.82 -25.74 21.27
CA LEU A 298 19.80 -26.54 20.50
C LEU A 298 20.73 -27.33 21.43
N THR A 299 21.16 -26.74 22.54
CA THR A 299 21.99 -27.43 23.54
C THR A 299 21.25 -28.64 24.13
N LYS A 300 19.95 -28.48 24.40
CA LYS A 300 19.10 -29.56 24.89
C LYS A 300 18.91 -30.66 23.84
N GLU A 301 18.70 -30.29 22.58
CA GLU A 301 18.62 -31.24 21.47
C GLU A 301 19.91 -32.04 21.29
N ILE A 302 21.08 -31.37 21.33
CA ILE A 302 22.38 -32.02 21.27
C ILE A 302 22.54 -33.01 22.42
N ARG A 303 22.21 -32.63 23.66
CA ARG A 303 22.30 -33.53 24.83
C ARG A 303 21.40 -34.75 24.68
N ASN A 304 20.16 -34.54 24.22
CA ASN A 304 19.22 -35.64 24.00
C ASN A 304 19.74 -36.60 22.91
N TRP A 305 20.27 -36.05 21.82
CA TRP A 305 20.88 -36.84 20.75
C TRP A 305 22.10 -37.63 21.25
N GLN A 306 22.99 -37.00 22.03
CA GLN A 306 24.17 -37.67 22.61
C GLN A 306 23.78 -38.81 23.56
N ALA A 307 22.73 -38.62 24.36
CA ALA A 307 22.21 -39.66 25.25
C ALA A 307 21.69 -40.86 24.44
N LYS A 308 20.89 -40.59 23.39
CA LYS A 308 20.35 -41.61 22.50
C LYS A 308 21.47 -42.36 21.74
N PHE A 309 22.46 -41.65 21.23
CA PHE A 309 23.61 -42.25 20.55
C PHE A 309 24.35 -43.23 21.47
N LYS A 310 24.59 -42.83 22.72
CA LYS A 310 25.27 -43.67 23.72
C LYS A 310 24.47 -44.92 24.08
N GLU A 311 23.15 -44.81 24.13
CA GLU A 311 22.27 -45.96 24.34
C GLU A 311 22.35 -46.95 23.17
N GLU A 312 22.34 -46.46 21.94
CA GLU A 312 22.36 -47.28 20.72
C GLU A 312 23.74 -47.92 20.45
N HIS A 313 24.84 -47.22 20.74
CA HIS A 313 26.19 -47.62 20.30
C HIS A 313 27.13 -48.00 21.46
N SER A 314 26.68 -47.89 22.72
CA SER A 314 27.49 -48.14 23.93
C SER A 314 28.83 -47.39 23.97
N SER A 315 28.94 -46.29 23.22
CA SER A 315 30.12 -45.44 23.09
C SER A 315 29.71 -43.97 23.11
N ARG A 316 30.67 -43.05 23.25
CA ARG A 316 30.37 -41.61 23.10
C ARG A 316 30.38 -41.26 21.60
N PRO A 317 29.45 -40.40 21.15
CA PRO A 317 29.48 -39.83 19.80
C PRO A 317 30.72 -38.97 19.58
#